data_AF-A0A559RTP4-F1
#
_entry.id   AF-A0A559RTP4-F1
#
_cell.length_a   1.000
_cell.length_b   1.000
_cell.length_c   1.000
_cell.angle_alpha   90.00
_cell.angle_beta   90.00
_cell.angle_gamma   90.00
#
_symmetry.space_group_name_H-M   'P 1'
#
loop_
_entity.id
_entity.type
_entity.pdbx_description
1 polymer ?
#
loop_
_entity_poly.entity_id
_entity_poly.type
_entity_poly.pdbx_seq_one_letter_code
_entity_poly.pdbx_strand_id
1 'polypeptide(L)'
;MGRPTKTERLEKARPIVMPSTLTFCKLNLQKLYARSRRLQLSHWNEQHDYADFIHNLWNMMLTHSSFKKDALKIEDMLGTGDVIQLLSDIVMDHQKNWSNV
;
A
#
# COMPACT_ATOMS: atom_id res chain seq x y z
N MET A 1 -26.45 -0.19 12.82
CA MET A 1 -25.36 0.07 11.86
C MET A 1 -24.54 -1.21 11.72
N GLY A 2 -24.52 -1.82 10.54
CA GLY A 2 -23.90 -3.13 10.32
C GLY A 2 -22.37 -3.03 10.26
N ARG A 3 -21.68 -3.88 11.02
CA ARG A 3 -20.23 -4.09 10.89
C ARG A 3 -19.91 -4.62 9.48
N PRO A 4 -18.85 -4.16 8.81
CA PRO A 4 -18.43 -4.76 7.54
C PRO A 4 -17.97 -6.21 7.77
N THR A 5 -18.81 -7.17 7.37
CA THR A 5 -18.53 -8.61 7.36
C THR A 5 -17.79 -9.04 6.09
N LYS A 6 -16.59 -8.49 5.85
CA LYS A 6 -15.66 -9.01 4.85
C LYS A 6 -14.42 -9.60 5.50
N THR A 7 -14.63 -10.56 6.39
CA THR A 7 -13.63 -11.59 6.64
C THR A 7 -13.91 -12.73 5.66
N GLU A 8 -13.62 -12.51 4.37
CA GLU A 8 -13.52 -13.64 3.44
C GLU A 8 -12.34 -14.49 3.93
N ARG A 9 -12.65 -15.55 4.68
CA ARG A 9 -11.68 -16.60 4.98
C ARG A 9 -11.16 -17.10 3.65
N LEU A 10 -9.86 -16.98 3.43
CA LEU A 10 -9.19 -17.52 2.24
C LEU A 10 -9.50 -19.01 2.15
N GLU A 11 -10.25 -19.43 1.12
CA GLU A 11 -10.62 -20.85 0.90
C GLU A 11 -9.41 -21.73 0.58
N LYS A 12 -8.28 -21.11 0.20
CA LYS A 12 -6.99 -21.76 -0.01
C LYS A 12 -5.86 -20.89 0.53
N ALA A 13 -4.82 -21.51 1.06
CA ALA A 13 -3.59 -20.80 1.41
C ALA A 13 -3.06 -20.06 0.17
N ARG A 14 -2.71 -18.78 0.31
CA ARG A 14 -2.06 -18.04 -0.78
C ARG A 14 -0.77 -18.78 -1.13
N PRO A 15 -0.42 -18.90 -2.43
CA PRO A 15 0.85 -19.48 -2.83
C PRO A 15 2.00 -18.75 -2.12
N ILE A 16 3.04 -19.49 -1.72
CA ILE A 16 4.21 -18.91 -1.03
C ILE A 16 4.82 -17.88 -1.97
N VAL A 17 4.70 -16.61 -1.60
CA VAL A 17 5.28 -15.50 -2.35
C VAL A 17 6.79 -15.67 -2.31
N MET A 18 7.43 -15.80 -3.48
CA MET A 18 8.88 -15.90 -3.55
C MET A 18 9.53 -14.61 -3.02
N PRO A 19 10.67 -14.67 -2.32
CA PRO A 19 11.37 -13.49 -1.81
C PRO A 19 11.72 -12.46 -2.90
N SER A 20 11.99 -12.93 -4.12
CA SER A 20 12.21 -12.09 -5.31
C SER A 20 10.96 -11.30 -5.69
N THR A 21 9.77 -11.91 -5.64
CA THR A 21 8.48 -11.25 -5.89
C THR A 21 8.20 -10.18 -4.85
N LEU A 22 8.48 -10.46 -3.58
CA LEU A 22 8.27 -9.51 -2.48
C LEU A 22 9.21 -8.31 -2.61
N THR A 23 10.48 -8.55 -2.96
CA THR A 23 11.46 -7.48 -3.23
C THR A 23 11.03 -6.63 -4.43
N PHE A 24 10.61 -7.27 -5.52
CA PHE A 24 10.12 -6.59 -6.72
C PHE A 24 8.88 -5.72 -6.41
N CYS A 25 7.90 -6.26 -5.68
CA CYS A 25 6.70 -5.53 -5.32
C CYS A 25 7.02 -4.35 -4.40
N LYS A 26 7.91 -4.55 -3.40
CA LYS A 26 8.38 -3.47 -2.51
C LYS A 26 9.01 -2.33 -3.29
N LEU A 27 9.90 -2.62 -4.23
CA LEU A 27 10.55 -1.60 -5.07
C LEU A 27 9.54 -0.83 -5.94
N ASN A 28 8.56 -1.51 -6.54
CA ASN A 28 7.53 -0.84 -7.34
C ASN A 28 6.58 0.00 -6.49
N LEU A 29 6.22 -0.49 -5.31
CA LEU A 29 5.37 0.23 -4.36
C LEU A 29 6.08 1.48 -3.81
N GLN A 30 7.39 1.40 -3.54
CA GLN A 30 8.21 2.56 -3.20
C GLN A 30 8.23 3.61 -4.32
N LYS A 31 8.36 3.18 -5.58
CA LYS A 31 8.29 4.09 -6.74
C LYS A 31 6.91 4.74 -6.86
N LEU A 32 5.83 3.99 -6.67
CA LEU A 32 4.47 4.52 -6.68
C LEU A 32 4.28 5.57 -5.58
N TYR A 33 4.70 5.25 -4.35
CA TYR A 33 4.64 6.18 -3.22
C TYR A 33 5.47 7.46 -3.45
N ALA A 34 6.69 7.33 -3.98
CA ALA A 34 7.50 8.50 -4.32
C ALA A 34 6.84 9.37 -5.40
N ARG A 35 6.19 8.76 -6.39
CA ARG A 35 5.45 9.50 -7.43
C ARG A 35 4.20 10.18 -6.87
N SER A 36 3.42 9.52 -6.00
CA SER A 36 2.27 10.14 -5.36
C SER A 36 2.66 11.33 -4.49
N ARG A 37 3.81 11.27 -3.83
CA ARG A 37 4.37 12.38 -3.04
C ARG A 37 4.75 13.56 -3.93
N ARG A 38 5.44 13.31 -5.05
CA ARG A 38 5.81 14.35 -6.02
C ARG A 38 4.60 15.07 -6.62
N LEU A 39 3.50 14.36 -6.82
CA LEU A 39 2.23 14.94 -7.28
C LEU A 39 1.40 15.59 -6.16
N GLN A 40 1.92 15.64 -4.93
CA GLN A 40 1.23 16.15 -3.73
C GLN A 40 -0.09 15.43 -3.40
N LEU A 41 -0.35 14.27 -4.02
CA LEU A 41 -1.56 13.45 -3.82
C LEU A 41 -1.54 12.67 -2.51
N SER A 42 -0.39 12.63 -1.84
CA SER A 42 -0.19 11.90 -0.58
C SER A 42 0.44 12.83 0.46
N HIS A 43 -0.43 13.58 1.13
CA HIS A 43 -0.07 14.33 2.33
C HIS A 43 -0.58 13.57 3.55
N TRP A 44 0.35 13.18 4.41
CA TRP A 44 0.01 12.72 5.75
C TRP A 44 -0.60 13.91 6.50
N ASN A 45 -1.86 13.76 6.91
CA ASN A 45 -2.50 14.70 7.82
C ASN A 45 -2.56 14.02 9.18
N GLU A 46 -1.83 14.57 10.16
CA GLU A 46 -1.74 14.04 11.53
C GLU A 46 -3.10 13.93 12.24
N GLN A 47 -4.14 14.59 11.71
CA GLN A 47 -5.50 14.52 12.23
C GLN A 47 -6.26 13.25 11.82
N HIS A 48 -5.75 12.48 10.85
CA HIS A 48 -6.36 11.24 10.41
C HIS A 48 -5.69 10.01 11.04
N ASP A 49 -6.51 9.00 11.34
CA ASP A 49 -6.02 7.71 11.81
C ASP A 49 -5.05 7.10 10.78
N TYR A 50 -3.96 6.52 11.26
CA TYR A 50 -2.91 5.96 10.40
C TYR A 50 -3.41 4.81 9.53
N ALA A 51 -4.29 3.96 10.05
CA ALA A 51 -4.88 2.90 9.25
C ALA A 51 -5.71 3.50 8.12
N ASP A 52 -6.58 4.47 8.42
CA ASP A 52 -7.41 5.14 7.43
C ASP A 52 -6.56 5.83 6.35
N PHE A 53 -5.46 6.48 6.74
CA PHE A 53 -4.54 7.08 5.78
C PHE A 53 -3.93 6.06 4.83
N ILE A 54 -3.41 4.93 5.33
CA ILE A 54 -2.78 3.92 4.47
C ILE A 54 -3.82 3.30 3.53
N HIS A 55 -5.02 3.03 4.03
CA HIS A 55 -6.13 2.55 3.21
C HIS A 55 -6.52 3.57 2.13
N ASN A 56 -6.63 4.86 2.48
CA ASN A 56 -6.94 5.92 1.53
C ASN A 56 -5.84 6.15 0.50
N LEU A 57 -4.58 6.07 0.92
CA LEU A 57 -3.41 6.15 0.05
C LEU A 57 -3.43 5.04 -1.00
N TRP A 58 -3.72 3.80 -0.57
CA TRP A 58 -3.87 2.67 -1.47
C TRP A 58 -5.05 2.84 -2.43
N ASN A 59 -6.22 3.22 -1.93
CA ASN A 59 -7.40 3.51 -2.75
C ASN A 59 -7.14 4.62 -3.77
N MET A 60 -6.39 5.65 -3.40
CA MET A 60 -5.97 6.71 -4.32
C MET A 60 -5.07 6.14 -5.43
N MET A 61 -4.10 5.28 -5.11
CA MET A 61 -3.26 4.61 -6.11
C MET A 61 -4.08 3.72 -7.07
N LEU A 62 -5.14 3.08 -6.59
CA LEU A 62 -6.05 2.27 -7.41
C LEU A 62 -6.98 3.10 -8.31
N THR A 63 -7.34 4.30 -7.90
CA THR A 63 -8.29 5.17 -8.63
C THR A 63 -7.57 6.10 -9.62
N HIS A 64 -6.34 6.52 -9.32
CA HIS A 64 -5.57 7.42 -10.16
C HIS A 64 -5.07 6.71 -11.43
N SER A 65 -5.42 7.24 -12.60
CA SER A 65 -5.12 6.61 -13.91
C SER A 65 -3.64 6.29 -14.13
N SER A 66 -2.73 7.18 -13.68
CA SER A 66 -1.28 6.99 -13.80
C SER A 66 -0.69 5.91 -12.90
N PHE A 67 -1.42 5.43 -11.90
CA PHE A 67 -0.95 4.47 -10.89
C PHE A 67 -1.70 3.15 -10.93
N LYS A 68 -2.97 3.19 -11.35
CA LYS A 68 -3.90 2.07 -11.36
C LYS A 68 -3.33 0.79 -11.97
N LYS A 69 -2.65 0.88 -13.11
CA LYS A 69 -2.10 -0.30 -13.80
C LYS A 69 -1.02 -1.00 -12.96
N ASP A 70 -0.11 -0.22 -12.38
CA ASP A 70 0.97 -0.75 -11.55
C ASP A 70 0.45 -1.22 -10.19
N ALA A 71 -0.51 -0.48 -9.61
CA ALA A 71 -1.16 -0.83 -8.35
C ALA A 71 -1.91 -2.17 -8.45
N LEU A 72 -2.74 -2.36 -9.49
CA LEU A 72 -3.46 -3.63 -9.70
C LEU A 72 -2.50 -4.81 -9.93
N LYS A 73 -1.38 -4.59 -10.61
CA LYS A 73 -0.37 -5.64 -10.81
C LYS A 73 0.28 -6.08 -9.49
N ILE A 74 0.55 -5.13 -8.60
CA ILE A 74 1.10 -5.42 -7.27
C ILE A 74 0.05 -6.15 -6.40
N GLU A 75 -1.21 -5.72 -6.48
CA GLU A 75 -2.32 -6.36 -5.76
C GLU A 75 -2.56 -7.80 -6.20
N ASP A 76 -2.48 -8.08 -7.50
CA ASP A 76 -2.60 -9.43 -8.04
C ASP A 76 -1.48 -10.36 -7.55
N MET A 77 -0.26 -9.82 -7.39
CA MET A 77 0.92 -10.60 -6.96
C MET A 77 0.96 -10.90 -5.47
N LEU A 78 0.41 -10.03 -4.61
CA LEU A 78 0.55 -10.11 -3.15
C LEU A 78 -0.79 -10.27 -2.42
N GLY A 79 -1.87 -9.73 -2.99
CA GLY A 79 -3.15 -9.54 -2.32
C GLY A 79 -3.19 -8.26 -1.49
N THR A 80 -4.37 -7.66 -1.40
CA THR A 80 -4.60 -6.33 -0.79
C THR A 80 -4.01 -6.20 0.63
N GLY A 81 -4.15 -7.22 1.47
CA GLY A 81 -3.64 -7.18 2.85
C GLY A 81 -2.12 -7.03 2.93
N ASP A 82 -1.40 -7.77 2.08
CA ASP A 82 0.07 -7.78 2.09
C ASP A 82 0.60 -6.48 1.48
N VAL A 83 -0.10 -5.94 0.48
CA VAL A 83 0.20 -4.61 -0.10
C VAL A 83 0.02 -3.50 0.92
N ILE A 84 -1.07 -3.52 1.68
CA ILE A 84 -1.32 -2.51 2.73
C ILE A 84 -0.24 -2.57 3.81
N GLN A 85 0.17 -3.76 4.23
CA GLN A 85 1.25 -3.92 5.20
C GLN A 85 2.60 -3.41 4.64
N LEU A 86 2.93 -3.76 3.40
CA LEU A 86 4.15 -3.26 2.73
C LEU A 86 4.11 -1.74 2.53
N LEU A 87 2.95 -1.17 2.22
CA LEU A 87 2.79 0.28 2.06
C LEU A 87 2.98 0.99 3.40
N SER A 88 2.41 0.44 4.47
CA SER A 88 2.63 0.90 5.85
C SER A 88 4.12 0.91 6.20
N ASP A 89 4.83 -0.19 5.94
CA ASP A 89 6.28 -0.29 6.18
C ASP A 89 7.06 0.79 5.42
N ILE A 90 6.72 1.04 4.14
CA ILE A 90 7.37 2.06 3.31
C ILE A 90 7.14 3.47 3.86
N VAL A 91 5.91 3.78 4.26
CA VAL A 91 5.57 5.11 4.82
C VAL A 91 6.30 5.33 6.15
N MET A 92 6.32 4.33 7.03
CA MET A 92 7.00 4.39 8.32
C MET A 92 8.52 4.52 8.17
N ASP A 93 9.12 3.75 7.26
CA ASP A 93 10.56 3.84 6.97
C ASP A 93 10.92 5.23 6.44
N HIS A 94 10.08 5.80 5.56
CA HIS A 94 10.27 7.16 5.06
C HIS A 94 10.15 8.22 6.17
N GLN A 95 9.19 8.08 7.10
CA GLN A 95 9.08 9.01 8.24
C GLN A 95 10.29 8.95 9.15
N LYS A 96 10.76 7.74 9.50
CA LYS A 96 11.96 7.56 10.34
C LYS A 96 13.22 8.17 9.71
N ASN A 97 13.37 8.02 8.39
CA ASN A 97 14.50 8.61 7.66
C ASN A 97 14.44 10.15 7.59
N TRP A 98 13.25 10.74 7.69
CA TRP A 98 13.09 12.20 7.78
C TRP A 98 13.29 12.75 9.19
N SER A 99 13.05 11.96 10.25
CA SER A 99 13.28 12.39 11.64
C SER A 99 14.74 12.36 12.09
N ASN A 100 15.65 11.79 11.28
CA ASN A 100 17.08 11.69 11.56
C ASN A 100 17.92 12.76 10.82
N VAL A 101 17.30 13.81 10.29
CA VAL A 101 17.93 14.97 9.66
C VAL A 101 17.50 16.21 10.42
#